data_AF-A0A9P8VMW5-F1
#
_entry.id   AF-A0A9P8VMW5-F1
#
_cell.length_a   1.000
_cell.length_b   1.000
_cell.length_c   1.000
_cell.angle_alpha   90.00
_cell.angle_beta   90.00
_cell.angle_gamma   90.00
#
_symmetry.space_group_name_H-M   'P 1'
#
loop_
_entity.id
_entity.type
_entity.pdbx_description
1 polymer ?
#
loop_
_entity_poly.entity_id
_entity_poly.type
_entity_poly.pdbx_seq_one_letter_code
_entity_poly.pdbx_strand_id
1 'polypeptide(L)'
;MRSSILASAALAATVAAQSEADFARNFTISNGQIYTPGLAIVNAPQPGTPMGGDDLHISLDVSSNGKLPLPPYADDSATAIHNITLFLSSYRTGRNFTISNGTATADNSTYGDIMLQEEGSTVKHLNWVWPDCLVGDGQPENDDSDRGLYNISIRQNFRLNDEDHYTIFDLPIMVTNSIPESGSRPSCDELNNPLISYEDLGVEEANALGFPTAPGEAVEIEVTPKLDGAASLGRWGGAVWMGVMAVAYLAM
;
A
#
# COMPACT_ATOMS: atom_id res chain seq x y z
N MET A 1 -15.08 -16.23 -48.56
CA MET A 1 -14.73 -16.39 -47.14
C MET A 1 -13.23 -16.14 -46.97
N ARG A 2 -12.84 -14.97 -46.48
CA ARG A 2 -11.50 -14.73 -45.91
C ARG A 2 -11.74 -13.94 -44.64
N SER A 3 -11.55 -14.64 -43.53
CA SER A 3 -11.86 -14.20 -42.18
C SER A 3 -10.79 -13.22 -41.70
N SER A 4 -11.27 -12.11 -41.15
CA SER A 4 -10.56 -11.09 -40.40
C SER A 4 -9.96 -11.65 -39.10
N ILE A 5 -8.65 -11.46 -38.88
CA ILE A 5 -8.02 -11.52 -37.55
C ILE A 5 -6.91 -10.45 -37.52
N LEU A 6 -7.26 -9.23 -37.12
CA LEU A 6 -6.33 -8.18 -36.69
C LEU A 6 -7.03 -7.35 -35.61
N ALA A 7 -7.19 -7.91 -34.41
CA ALA A 7 -7.66 -7.17 -33.25
C ALA A 7 -7.34 -7.94 -31.95
N SER A 8 -6.08 -8.13 -31.60
CA SER A 8 -5.74 -8.68 -30.26
C SER A 8 -4.41 -8.19 -29.66
N ALA A 9 -3.53 -7.53 -30.41
CA ALA A 9 -2.26 -7.06 -29.85
C ALA A 9 -2.34 -5.69 -29.15
N ALA A 10 -3.37 -4.88 -29.43
CA ALA A 10 -3.51 -3.54 -28.85
C ALA A 10 -4.05 -3.57 -27.41
N LEU A 11 -4.83 -4.60 -27.04
CA LEU A 11 -5.49 -4.68 -25.72
C LEU A 11 -4.49 -5.07 -24.59
N ALA A 12 -3.51 -5.91 -24.89
CA ALA A 12 -2.52 -6.38 -23.90
C ALA A 12 -1.49 -5.30 -23.52
N ALA A 13 -1.07 -4.47 -24.47
CA ALA A 13 -0.13 -3.37 -24.20
C ALA A 13 -0.77 -2.23 -23.40
N THR A 14 -2.09 -1.99 -23.53
CA THR A 14 -2.82 -1.03 -22.71
C THR A 14 -2.96 -1.49 -21.26
N VAL A 15 -3.13 -2.80 -21.00
CA VAL A 15 -3.31 -3.31 -19.63
C VAL A 15 -2.00 -3.32 -18.83
N ALA A 16 -0.87 -3.67 -19.44
CA ALA A 16 0.44 -3.63 -18.76
C ALA A 16 0.87 -2.18 -18.41
N ALA A 17 0.64 -1.22 -19.31
CA ALA A 17 0.92 0.20 -19.04
C ALA A 17 -0.07 0.83 -18.03
N GLN A 18 -1.30 0.34 -17.96
CA GLN A 18 -2.26 0.70 -16.90
C GLN A 18 -1.80 0.19 -15.53
N SER A 19 -1.26 -1.03 -15.46
CA SER A 19 -0.82 -1.62 -14.20
C SER A 19 0.38 -0.91 -13.54
N GLU A 20 1.28 -0.27 -14.31
CA GLU A 20 2.38 0.54 -13.74
C GLU A 20 1.90 1.92 -13.27
N ALA A 21 0.88 2.48 -13.94
CA ALA A 21 0.28 3.75 -13.56
C ALA A 21 -0.53 3.67 -12.26
N ASP A 22 -1.15 2.52 -11.96
CA ASP A 22 -1.93 2.32 -10.73
C ASP A 22 -1.08 2.40 -9.45
N PHE A 23 0.22 2.07 -9.56
CA PHE A 23 1.19 2.08 -8.46
C PHE A 23 2.12 3.30 -8.47
N ALA A 24 2.13 4.11 -9.54
CA ALA A 24 2.83 5.38 -9.57
C ALA A 24 2.09 6.40 -8.68
N ARG A 25 2.69 6.78 -7.54
CA ARG A 25 2.04 7.66 -6.55
C ARG A 25 3.02 8.68 -5.99
N ASN A 26 2.50 9.86 -5.66
CA ASN A 26 3.23 10.90 -4.94
C ASN A 26 3.05 10.70 -3.44
N PHE A 27 4.16 10.73 -2.71
CA PHE A 27 4.21 10.55 -1.26
C PHE A 27 4.74 11.80 -0.58
N THR A 28 4.01 12.28 0.43
CA THR A 28 4.45 13.35 1.31
C THR A 28 5.34 12.77 2.40
N ILE A 29 6.65 13.01 2.32
CA ILE A 29 7.65 12.38 3.20
C ILE A 29 8.43 13.43 3.98
N SER A 30 8.63 13.20 5.27
CA SER A 30 9.59 13.97 6.08
C SER A 30 10.28 13.06 7.10
N ASN A 31 11.59 13.20 7.26
CA ASN A 31 12.40 12.41 8.20
C ASN A 31 12.23 10.88 8.07
N GLY A 32 11.98 10.38 6.85
CA GLY A 32 11.73 8.97 6.58
C GLY A 32 10.33 8.48 6.93
N GLN A 33 9.45 9.35 7.42
CA GLN A 33 8.05 9.05 7.68
C GLN A 33 7.18 9.47 6.48
N ILE A 34 6.15 8.69 6.21
CA ILE A 34 5.21 8.93 5.11
C ILE A 34 3.91 9.45 5.73
N TYR A 35 3.58 10.68 5.41
CA TYR A 35 2.35 11.31 5.87
C TYR A 35 1.20 10.82 5.02
N THR A 36 0.14 10.37 5.70
CA THR A 36 -1.10 9.98 5.04
C THR A 36 -2.06 11.17 4.99
N PRO A 37 -3.13 11.10 4.19
CA PRO A 37 -4.19 12.11 4.22
C PRO A 37 -4.99 12.17 5.52
N GLY A 38 -4.78 11.20 6.42
CA GLY A 38 -5.39 11.17 7.75
C GLY A 38 -4.44 11.60 8.87
N LEU A 39 -4.68 11.08 10.07
CA LEU A 39 -3.91 11.43 11.28
C LEU A 39 -2.73 10.49 11.54
N ALA A 40 -2.80 9.26 11.01
CA ALA A 40 -1.73 8.28 11.14
C ALA A 40 -0.57 8.57 10.16
N ILE A 41 0.63 8.20 10.57
CA ILE A 41 1.85 8.38 9.79
C ILE A 41 2.52 7.01 9.63
N VAL A 42 2.92 6.65 8.42
CA VAL A 42 3.63 5.38 8.19
C VAL A 42 5.11 5.55 8.49
N ASN A 43 5.63 4.75 9.41
CA ASN A 43 7.06 4.64 9.69
C ASN A 43 7.72 3.56 8.83
N ALA A 44 6.99 2.47 8.56
CA ALA A 44 7.44 1.37 7.70
C ALA A 44 6.25 0.57 7.13
N PRO A 45 6.40 -0.04 5.94
CA PRO A 45 7.58 -0.01 5.06
C PRO A 45 7.70 1.30 4.25
N GLN A 46 8.77 1.46 3.49
CA GLN A 46 8.89 2.54 2.50
C GLN A 46 8.16 2.14 1.20
N PRO A 47 7.71 3.10 0.37
CA PRO A 47 7.02 2.77 -0.88
C PRO A 47 7.92 1.95 -1.81
N GLY A 48 7.35 0.93 -2.44
CA GLY A 48 8.06 0.03 -3.36
C GLY A 48 9.03 -0.93 -2.66
N THR A 49 8.95 -1.14 -1.34
CA THR A 49 9.85 -2.08 -0.65
C THR A 49 9.56 -3.52 -1.09
N PRO A 50 10.57 -4.32 -1.47
CA PRO A 50 10.46 -5.77 -1.59
C PRO A 50 10.23 -6.41 -0.21
N MET A 51 9.08 -7.06 -0.05
CA MET A 51 8.60 -7.69 1.17
C MET A 51 8.61 -9.21 1.04
N GLY A 52 8.76 -9.89 2.18
CA GLY A 52 8.77 -11.33 2.36
C GLY A 52 9.08 -11.66 3.82
N GLY A 53 9.57 -12.86 4.09
CA GLY A 53 9.83 -13.37 5.44
C GLY A 53 8.62 -14.09 6.03
N ASP A 54 8.62 -14.24 7.35
CA ASP A 54 7.51 -14.89 8.06
C ASP A 54 6.26 -14.01 8.08
N ASP A 55 6.45 -12.70 8.32
CA ASP A 55 5.40 -11.71 8.50
C ASP A 55 5.57 -10.48 7.59
N LEU A 56 4.46 -9.82 7.30
CA LEU A 56 4.40 -8.45 6.81
C LEU A 56 4.51 -7.49 8.01
N HIS A 57 5.66 -6.83 8.11
CA HIS A 57 5.91 -5.82 9.14
C HIS A 57 5.39 -4.44 8.73
N ILE A 58 4.51 -3.86 9.53
CA ILE A 58 3.95 -2.50 9.33
C ILE A 58 4.13 -1.71 10.62
N SER A 59 4.55 -0.46 10.51
CA SER A 59 4.68 0.47 11.64
C SER A 59 3.94 1.77 11.38
N LEU A 60 2.98 2.10 12.24
CA LEU A 60 2.12 3.28 12.14
C LEU A 60 2.24 4.14 13.41
N ASP A 61 2.61 5.41 13.28
CA ASP A 61 2.41 6.39 14.35
C ASP A 61 0.95 6.84 14.34
N VAL A 62 0.25 6.60 15.44
CA VAL A 62 -1.18 6.93 15.64
C VAL A 62 -1.37 8.15 16.54
N SER A 63 -0.29 8.92 16.74
CA SER A 63 -0.24 10.11 17.60
C SER A 63 0.07 11.38 16.81
N SER A 64 0.12 11.31 15.48
CA SER A 64 0.51 12.42 14.60
C SER A 64 1.85 13.04 15.04
N ASN A 65 2.86 12.20 15.29
CA ASN A 65 4.15 12.56 15.87
C ASN A 65 4.02 13.23 17.26
N GLY A 66 3.22 12.63 18.15
CA GLY A 66 3.04 13.06 19.53
C GLY A 66 2.13 14.27 19.73
N LYS A 67 1.46 14.76 18.68
CA LYS A 67 0.53 15.90 18.74
C LYS A 67 -0.89 15.49 19.13
N LEU A 68 -1.28 14.27 18.82
CA LEU A 68 -2.56 13.66 19.17
C LEU A 68 -2.37 12.78 20.42
N PRO A 69 -3.17 12.96 21.48
CA PRO A 69 -3.16 12.02 22.61
C PRO A 69 -3.55 10.61 22.18
N LEU A 70 -3.23 9.61 23.00
CA LEU A 70 -3.66 8.24 22.77
C LEU A 70 -5.06 7.99 23.35
N PRO A 71 -5.81 7.01 22.79
CA PRO A 71 -7.07 6.62 23.39
C PRO A 71 -6.89 6.09 24.83
N PRO A 72 -7.92 6.20 25.70
CA PRO A 72 -9.23 6.76 25.40
C PRO A 72 -9.20 8.28 25.24
N TYR A 73 -9.83 8.78 24.18
CA TYR A 73 -10.01 10.22 23.95
C TYR A 73 -11.07 10.78 24.89
N ALA A 74 -10.95 12.06 25.24
CA ALA A 74 -12.04 12.75 25.94
C ALA A 74 -13.28 12.83 25.04
N ASP A 75 -14.48 12.77 25.62
CA ASP A 75 -15.75 12.78 24.88
C ASP A 75 -15.91 14.04 24.00
N ASP A 76 -15.31 15.16 24.42
CA ASP A 76 -15.28 16.45 23.73
C ASP A 76 -13.99 16.69 22.93
N SER A 77 -13.20 15.64 22.65
CA SER A 77 -11.99 15.78 21.84
C SER A 77 -12.35 16.18 20.41
N ALA A 78 -11.96 17.40 20.03
CA ALA A 78 -12.14 17.91 18.67
C ALA A 78 -11.34 17.13 17.62
N THR A 79 -10.34 16.34 18.03
CA THR A 79 -9.56 15.48 17.14
C THR A 79 -9.34 14.12 17.79
N ALA A 80 -9.63 13.05 17.07
CA ALA A 80 -9.50 11.68 17.56
C ALA A 80 -9.44 10.70 16.38
N ILE A 81 -8.73 9.58 16.53
CA ILE A 81 -8.83 8.47 15.59
C ILE A 81 -9.94 7.55 16.11
N HIS A 82 -10.96 7.30 15.28
CA HIS A 82 -12.05 6.39 15.63
C HIS A 82 -11.68 4.94 15.35
N ASN A 83 -11.09 4.67 14.18
CA ASN A 83 -10.49 3.38 13.84
C ASN A 83 -9.57 3.49 12.63
N ILE A 84 -8.73 2.46 12.46
CA ILE A 84 -7.90 2.26 11.26
C ILE A 84 -8.07 0.82 10.81
N THR A 85 -8.40 0.63 9.54
CA THR A 85 -8.56 -0.67 8.89
C THR A 85 -7.49 -0.81 7.81
N LEU A 86 -6.81 -1.96 7.77
CA LEU A 86 -5.72 -2.23 6.85
C LEU A 86 -6.07 -3.39 5.93
N PHE A 87 -5.83 -3.20 4.63
CA PHE A 87 -5.95 -4.25 3.63
C PHE A 87 -4.64 -4.43 2.87
N LEU A 88 -4.37 -5.65 2.41
CA LEU A 88 -3.37 -5.93 1.39
C LEU A 88 -4.10 -6.22 0.08
N SER A 89 -4.04 -5.29 -0.87
CA SER A 89 -4.85 -5.35 -2.10
C SER A 89 -4.01 -5.27 -3.37
N SER A 90 -4.45 -5.96 -4.41
CA SER A 90 -3.85 -5.88 -5.74
C SER A 90 -4.90 -6.05 -6.82
N TYR A 91 -5.07 -5.03 -7.65
CA TYR A 91 -5.92 -5.10 -8.84
C TYR A 91 -5.37 -6.04 -9.90
N ARG A 92 -4.06 -6.34 -9.87
CA ARG A 92 -3.42 -7.26 -10.82
C ARG A 92 -3.77 -8.71 -10.50
N THR A 93 -3.70 -9.11 -9.23
CA THR A 93 -4.01 -10.48 -8.80
C THR A 93 -5.48 -10.66 -8.44
N GLY A 94 -6.23 -9.56 -8.30
CA GLY A 94 -7.63 -9.58 -7.86
C GLY A 94 -7.80 -9.88 -6.37
N ARG A 95 -6.71 -9.84 -5.59
CA ARG A 95 -6.71 -10.14 -4.16
C ARG A 95 -6.96 -8.90 -3.31
N ASN A 96 -7.68 -9.09 -2.21
CA ASN A 96 -7.94 -8.07 -1.21
C ASN A 96 -8.01 -8.71 0.19
N PHE A 97 -6.86 -8.87 0.84
CA PHE A 97 -6.76 -9.52 2.14
C PHE A 97 -6.98 -8.53 3.27
N THR A 98 -7.79 -8.88 4.28
CA THR A 98 -7.86 -8.08 5.50
C THR A 98 -6.58 -8.30 6.32
N ILE A 99 -5.81 -7.24 6.58
CA ILE A 99 -4.71 -7.27 7.56
C ILE A 99 -5.26 -6.99 8.95
N SER A 100 -6.04 -5.91 9.07
CA SER A 100 -6.70 -5.54 10.31
C SER A 100 -8.12 -5.05 10.06
N ASN A 101 -9.03 -5.40 10.98
CA ASN A 101 -10.39 -4.92 10.98
C ASN A 101 -10.61 -3.99 12.17
N GLY A 102 -10.70 -2.68 11.90
CA GLY A 102 -10.83 -1.62 12.89
C GLY A 102 -12.11 -1.69 13.75
N THR A 103 -13.02 -2.62 13.49
CA THR A 103 -14.29 -2.78 14.24
C THR A 103 -14.48 -4.18 14.83
N ALA A 104 -13.61 -5.14 14.51
CA ALA A 104 -13.70 -6.51 15.00
C ALA A 104 -12.71 -6.76 16.15
N THR A 105 -13.05 -7.72 17.00
CA THR A 105 -12.06 -8.36 17.88
C THR A 105 -11.05 -9.11 17.02
N ALA A 106 -9.77 -9.09 17.41
CA ALA A 106 -8.75 -9.88 16.74
C ALA A 106 -9.16 -11.36 16.71
N ASP A 107 -8.96 -12.01 15.57
CA ASP A 107 -9.01 -13.47 15.45
C ASP A 107 -7.59 -14.00 15.15
N ASN A 108 -7.48 -15.30 14.86
CA ASN A 108 -6.17 -15.93 14.68
C ASN A 108 -5.45 -15.49 13.38
N SER A 109 -6.16 -14.91 12.40
CA SER A 109 -5.64 -14.64 11.06
C SER A 109 -5.72 -13.16 10.65
N THR A 110 -6.55 -12.37 11.34
CA THR A 110 -6.75 -10.93 11.15
C THR A 110 -6.57 -10.19 12.47
N TYR A 111 -5.84 -9.08 12.42
CA TYR A 111 -5.78 -8.18 13.56
C TYR A 111 -7.14 -7.52 13.80
N GLY A 112 -7.52 -7.35 15.07
CA GLY A 112 -8.67 -6.53 15.44
C GLY A 112 -8.36 -5.04 15.30
N ASP A 113 -9.05 -4.21 16.08
CA ASP A 113 -8.73 -2.79 16.13
C ASP A 113 -7.26 -2.55 16.55
N ILE A 114 -6.49 -1.96 15.64
CA ILE A 114 -5.05 -1.69 15.83
C ILE A 114 -4.83 -0.65 16.93
N MET A 115 -5.83 0.18 17.23
CA MET A 115 -5.76 1.17 18.30
C MET A 115 -5.70 0.52 19.68
N LEU A 116 -6.18 -0.73 19.81
CA LEU A 116 -6.10 -1.54 21.02
C LEU A 116 -4.78 -2.31 21.15
N GLN A 117 -3.97 -2.35 20.08
CA GLN A 117 -2.66 -3.00 20.13
C GLN A 117 -1.65 -2.09 20.82
N GLU A 118 -0.70 -2.69 21.53
CA GLU A 118 0.38 -1.98 22.23
C GLU A 118 -0.15 -0.77 23.04
N GLU A 119 -1.00 -1.04 24.03
CA GLU A 119 -1.64 -0.01 24.85
C GLU A 119 -0.59 0.98 25.41
N GLY A 120 -0.86 2.28 25.26
CA GLY A 120 0.06 3.35 25.66
C GLY A 120 1.20 3.66 24.67
N SER A 121 1.34 2.91 23.58
CA SER A 121 2.32 3.20 22.52
C SER A 121 1.76 4.18 21.48
N THR A 122 2.58 5.17 21.09
CA THR A 122 2.32 6.09 19.97
C THR A 122 2.53 5.45 18.61
N VAL A 123 3.29 4.36 18.56
CA VAL A 123 3.58 3.60 17.36
C VAL A 123 3.01 2.20 17.49
N LYS A 124 2.24 1.77 16.49
CA LYS A 124 1.69 0.43 16.39
C LYS A 124 2.51 -0.40 15.43
N HIS A 125 2.97 -1.56 15.86
CA HIS A 125 3.71 -2.55 15.09
C HIS A 125 2.81 -3.74 14.81
N LEU A 126 2.56 -4.01 13.53
CA LEU A 126 1.82 -5.18 13.09
C LEU A 126 2.80 -6.15 12.43
N ASN A 127 2.73 -7.42 12.82
CA ASN A 127 3.48 -8.53 12.26
C ASN A 127 2.48 -9.53 11.67
N TRP A 128 1.93 -9.19 10.50
CA TRP A 128 0.84 -9.95 9.91
C TRP A 128 1.36 -11.16 9.13
N VAL A 129 0.92 -12.37 9.49
CA VAL A 129 1.37 -13.60 8.84
C VAL A 129 0.90 -13.64 7.39
N TRP A 130 1.83 -13.80 6.44
CA TRP A 130 1.47 -13.94 5.03
C TRP A 130 0.60 -15.19 4.81
N PRO A 131 -0.48 -15.10 4.00
CA PRO A 131 -1.29 -16.25 3.64
C PRO A 131 -0.55 -17.19 2.68
N ASP A 132 -1.02 -18.43 2.62
CA ASP A 132 -0.36 -19.54 1.93
C ASP A 132 -0.15 -19.33 0.42
N CYS A 133 -1.08 -18.67 -0.29
CA CYS A 133 -0.92 -18.42 -1.72
C CYS A 133 0.20 -17.42 -2.06
N LEU A 134 0.72 -16.67 -1.06
CA LEU A 134 1.87 -15.78 -1.25
C LEU A 134 3.22 -16.47 -1.00
N VAL A 135 3.23 -17.73 -0.56
CA VAL A 135 4.47 -18.53 -0.39
C VAL A 135 5.24 -18.61 -1.70
N GLY A 136 6.57 -18.52 -1.61
CA GLY A 136 7.47 -18.57 -2.77
C GLY A 136 8.69 -17.68 -2.60
N ASP A 137 9.55 -17.63 -3.61
CA ASP A 137 10.75 -16.80 -3.61
C ASP A 137 10.98 -16.18 -5.00
N GLY A 138 11.10 -14.86 -5.05
CA GLY A 138 11.28 -14.11 -6.27
C GLY A 138 10.01 -13.51 -6.87
N GLN A 139 10.16 -13.12 -8.13
CA GLN A 139 9.19 -12.40 -8.97
C GLN A 139 7.99 -13.29 -9.32
N PRO A 140 6.82 -12.70 -9.66
CA PRO A 140 5.69 -13.47 -10.14
C PRO A 140 6.06 -14.29 -11.39
N GLU A 141 5.72 -15.58 -11.39
CA GLU A 141 6.13 -16.51 -12.44
C GLU A 141 5.31 -16.34 -13.74
N ASN A 142 4.05 -15.94 -13.61
CA ASN A 142 3.09 -15.74 -14.69
C ASN A 142 1.92 -14.87 -14.21
N ASP A 143 0.93 -14.65 -15.08
CA ASP A 143 -0.22 -13.79 -14.80
C ASP A 143 -1.19 -14.35 -13.75
N ASP A 144 -1.13 -15.66 -13.47
CA ASP A 144 -1.92 -16.31 -12.41
C ASP A 144 -1.17 -16.33 -11.07
N SER A 145 0.02 -15.71 -10.98
CA SER A 145 0.78 -15.63 -9.74
C SER A 145 0.09 -14.69 -8.75
N ASP A 146 -0.11 -15.16 -7.52
CA ASP A 146 -0.57 -14.33 -6.42
C ASP A 146 0.51 -13.36 -5.92
N ARG A 147 1.76 -13.43 -6.40
CA ARG A 147 2.88 -12.57 -5.97
C ARG A 147 3.02 -11.33 -6.86
N GLY A 148 3.81 -10.35 -6.41
CA GLY A 148 4.08 -9.12 -7.17
C GLY A 148 3.65 -7.84 -6.47
N LEU A 149 3.03 -6.92 -7.21
CA LEU A 149 2.68 -5.60 -6.69
C LEU A 149 1.39 -5.62 -5.88
N TYR A 150 1.46 -5.04 -4.68
CA TYR A 150 0.35 -4.89 -3.75
C TYR A 150 0.38 -3.52 -3.10
N ASN A 151 -0.78 -3.02 -2.71
CA ASN A 151 -0.93 -1.86 -1.85
C ASN A 151 -1.32 -2.30 -0.45
N ILE A 152 -0.61 -1.78 0.55
CA ILE A 152 -1.13 -1.70 1.92
C ILE A 152 -2.11 -0.52 1.92
N SER A 153 -3.42 -0.82 1.87
CA SER A 153 -4.48 0.17 1.88
C SER A 153 -4.84 0.52 3.32
N ILE A 154 -4.54 1.75 3.71
CA ILE A 154 -4.71 2.30 5.04
C ILE A 154 -5.96 3.18 5.05
N ARG A 155 -7.03 2.68 5.69
CA ARG A 155 -8.32 3.36 5.73
C ARG A 155 -8.55 3.89 7.13
N GLN A 156 -8.68 5.20 7.25
CA GLN A 156 -8.80 5.88 8.54
C GLN A 156 -10.15 6.53 8.67
N ASN A 157 -10.83 6.27 9.78
CA ASN A 157 -11.98 7.04 10.23
C ASN A 157 -11.55 7.86 11.43
N PHE A 158 -11.66 9.18 11.35
CA PHE A 158 -11.14 10.08 12.37
C PHE A 158 -11.95 11.38 12.43
N ARG A 159 -11.86 12.06 13.56
CA ARG A 159 -12.32 13.44 13.71
C ARG A 159 -11.15 14.39 13.64
N LEU A 160 -11.32 15.51 12.95
CA LEU A 160 -10.38 16.63 12.93
C LEU A 160 -11.17 17.94 13.04
N ASN A 161 -10.83 18.77 14.02
CA ASN A 161 -11.50 20.04 14.30
C ASN A 161 -13.04 19.93 14.34
N ASP A 162 -13.55 18.93 15.07
CA ASP A 162 -14.98 18.64 15.24
C ASP A 162 -15.72 18.10 14.00
N GLU A 163 -15.01 17.81 12.90
CA GLU A 163 -15.56 17.20 11.69
C GLU A 163 -15.06 15.76 11.53
N ASP A 164 -15.98 14.83 11.24
CA ASP A 164 -15.62 13.43 10.98
C ASP A 164 -15.22 13.26 9.50
N HIS A 165 -14.14 12.52 9.29
CA HIS A 165 -13.52 12.32 7.99
C HIS A 165 -13.16 10.85 7.77
N TYR A 166 -13.06 10.49 6.50
CA TYR A 166 -12.62 9.17 6.06
C TYR A 166 -11.60 9.32 4.94
N THR A 167 -10.47 8.62 5.05
CA THR A 167 -9.40 8.66 4.04
C THR A 167 -8.98 7.25 3.64
N ILE A 168 -8.47 7.11 2.41
CA ILE A 168 -7.92 5.86 1.87
C ILE A 168 -6.52 6.15 1.36
N PHE A 169 -5.50 5.55 1.95
CA PHE A 169 -4.12 5.73 1.52
C PHE A 169 -3.50 4.40 1.10
N ASP A 170 -3.12 4.31 -0.17
CA ASP A 170 -2.52 3.09 -0.72
C ASP A 170 -0.99 3.22 -0.77
N LEU A 171 -0.31 2.38 0.01
CA LEU A 171 1.16 2.30 0.05
C LEU A 171 1.65 1.10 -0.77
N PRO A 172 2.33 1.31 -1.91
CA PRO A 172 2.82 0.24 -2.75
C PRO A 172 3.95 -0.54 -2.09
N ILE A 173 3.92 -1.87 -2.23
CA ILE A 173 4.98 -2.81 -1.87
C ILE A 173 5.10 -3.90 -2.95
N MET A 174 6.18 -4.67 -2.89
CA MET A 174 6.43 -5.81 -3.78
C MET A 174 6.55 -7.10 -2.98
N VAL A 175 5.63 -8.04 -3.15
CA VAL A 175 5.72 -9.38 -2.57
C VAL A 175 6.64 -10.22 -3.45
N THR A 176 7.95 -10.06 -3.27
CA THR A 176 8.98 -10.69 -4.11
C THR A 176 10.11 -11.35 -3.34
N ASN A 177 10.32 -11.03 -2.06
CA ASN A 177 11.32 -11.74 -1.25
C ASN A 177 10.76 -13.10 -0.81
N SER A 178 11.65 -14.01 -0.41
CA SER A 178 11.28 -15.35 0.06
C SER A 178 10.25 -15.31 1.19
N ILE A 179 9.14 -16.02 1.02
CA ILE A 179 8.13 -16.30 2.03
C ILE A 179 8.12 -17.83 2.18
N PRO A 180 8.63 -18.39 3.30
CA PRO A 180 8.75 -19.82 3.48
C PRO A 180 7.39 -20.47 3.71
N GLU A 181 7.23 -21.71 3.26
CA GLU A 181 6.03 -22.51 3.55
C GLU A 181 5.91 -22.80 5.06
N SER A 182 4.70 -22.71 5.60
CA SER A 182 4.40 -23.10 6.99
C SER A 182 2.94 -23.49 7.12
N GLY A 183 2.66 -24.54 7.91
CA GLY A 183 1.30 -24.97 8.22
C GLY A 183 0.52 -24.04 9.15
N SER A 184 1.14 -22.97 9.64
CA SER A 184 0.48 -21.92 10.44
C SER A 184 -0.03 -20.75 9.60
N ARG A 185 0.26 -20.71 8.30
CA ARG A 185 -0.21 -19.64 7.41
C ARG A 185 -1.70 -19.82 7.12
N PRO A 186 -2.51 -18.76 7.25
CA PRO A 186 -3.92 -18.83 6.88
C PRO A 186 -4.08 -19.05 5.38
N SER A 187 -5.21 -19.63 4.98
CA SER A 187 -5.52 -19.77 3.56
C SER A 187 -5.88 -18.42 2.96
N CYS A 188 -5.51 -18.18 1.71
CA CYS A 188 -5.88 -16.93 1.04
C CYS A 188 -7.40 -16.70 1.00
N ASP A 189 -8.20 -17.75 0.79
CA ASP A 189 -9.67 -17.64 0.72
C ASP A 189 -10.30 -17.24 2.06
N GLU A 190 -9.65 -17.53 3.19
CA GLU A 190 -10.11 -17.11 4.52
C GLU A 190 -10.01 -15.60 4.71
N LEU A 191 -8.96 -14.98 4.14
CA LEU A 191 -8.65 -13.56 4.32
C LEU A 191 -9.18 -12.69 3.18
N ASN A 192 -9.49 -13.29 2.03
CA ASN A 192 -9.83 -12.55 0.82
C ASN A 192 -11.24 -11.97 0.89
N ASN A 193 -11.35 -10.69 0.57
CA ASN A 193 -12.61 -9.98 0.44
C ASN A 193 -12.88 -9.68 -1.04
N PRO A 194 -14.13 -9.31 -1.38
CA PRO A 194 -14.40 -8.67 -2.66
C PRO A 194 -13.49 -7.45 -2.86
N LEU A 195 -12.84 -7.38 -4.03
CA LEU A 195 -12.10 -6.20 -4.45
C LEU A 195 -13.10 -5.20 -5.05
N ILE A 196 -13.12 -3.99 -4.49
CA ILE A 196 -13.93 -2.87 -4.97
C ILE A 196 -13.09 -2.16 -6.04
N SER A 197 -13.72 -1.68 -7.13
CA SER A 197 -13.01 -0.93 -8.17
C SER A 197 -12.41 0.37 -7.61
N TYR A 198 -11.34 0.86 -8.23
CA TYR A 198 -10.68 2.09 -7.78
C TYR A 198 -11.63 3.29 -7.85
N GLU A 199 -12.45 3.34 -8.90
CA GLU A 199 -13.46 4.38 -9.11
C GLU A 199 -14.55 4.34 -8.03
N ASP A 200 -15.05 3.14 -7.68
CA ASP A 200 -16.11 2.99 -6.68
C ASP A 200 -15.61 3.25 -5.25
N LEU A 201 -14.29 3.18 -5.01
CA LEU A 201 -13.71 3.54 -3.70
C LEU A 201 -13.71 5.05 -3.44
N GLY A 202 -13.81 5.90 -4.47
CA GLY A 202 -13.85 7.34 -4.29
C GLY A 202 -12.59 7.92 -3.63
N VAL A 203 -11.41 7.35 -3.92
CA VAL A 203 -10.14 7.69 -3.23
C VAL A 203 -9.80 9.19 -3.32
N GLU A 204 -10.06 9.84 -4.46
CA GLU A 204 -9.81 11.27 -4.64
C GLU A 204 -10.68 12.13 -3.71
N GLU A 205 -11.96 11.78 -3.58
CA GLU A 205 -12.90 12.47 -2.70
C GLU A 205 -12.56 12.22 -1.23
N ALA A 206 -12.27 10.97 -0.87
CA ALA A 206 -11.86 10.59 0.49
C ALA A 206 -10.60 11.35 0.95
N ASN A 207 -9.68 11.67 0.03
CA ASN A 207 -8.41 12.32 0.35
C ASN A 207 -8.39 13.83 0.09
N ALA A 208 -9.55 14.45 -0.13
CA ALA A 208 -9.65 15.87 -0.49
C ALA A 208 -9.05 16.85 0.55
N LEU A 209 -8.86 16.40 1.80
CA LEU A 209 -8.23 17.18 2.88
C LEU A 209 -6.71 17.38 2.69
N GLY A 210 -6.07 16.64 1.78
CA GLY A 210 -4.62 16.63 1.66
C GLY A 210 -3.97 15.98 2.89
N PHE A 211 -2.82 16.49 3.34
CA PHE A 211 -2.01 15.88 4.40
C PHE A 211 -1.99 16.75 5.67
N PRO A 212 -3.01 16.68 6.54
CA PRO A 212 -3.22 17.64 7.64
C PRO A 212 -2.11 17.64 8.70
N THR A 213 -1.36 16.54 8.81
CA THR A 213 -0.31 16.36 9.82
C THR A 213 1.10 16.61 9.27
N ALA A 214 1.25 16.79 7.95
CA ALA A 214 2.55 16.98 7.30
C ALA A 214 3.23 18.29 7.75
N PRO A 215 4.52 18.25 8.13
CA PRO A 215 5.26 19.46 8.43
C PRO A 215 5.53 20.26 7.14
N GLY A 216 5.71 21.57 7.26
CA GLY A 216 5.95 22.44 6.10
C GLY A 216 7.25 22.16 5.33
N GLU A 217 8.14 21.33 5.87
CA GLU A 217 9.37 20.86 5.23
C GLU A 217 9.22 19.49 4.54
N ALA A 218 8.03 18.88 4.57
CA ALA A 218 7.78 17.63 3.87
C ALA A 218 7.98 17.81 2.36
N VAL A 219 8.51 16.76 1.73
CA VAL A 219 8.76 16.72 0.29
C VAL A 219 7.82 15.72 -0.37
N GLU A 220 7.38 16.04 -1.58
CA GLU A 220 6.66 15.10 -2.42
C GLU A 220 7.63 14.28 -3.25
N ILE A 221 7.51 12.96 -3.18
CA ILE A 221 8.33 12.02 -3.94
C ILE A 221 7.41 11.13 -4.76
N GLU A 222 7.58 11.15 -6.08
CA GLU A 222 6.95 10.20 -6.98
C GLU A 222 7.67 8.85 -6.89
N VAL A 223 6.92 7.78 -6.62
CA VAL A 223 7.44 6.41 -6.61
C VAL A 223 6.68 5.59 -7.63
N THR A 224 7.42 4.94 -8.52
CA THR A 224 6.91 3.96 -9.48
C THR A 224 7.58 2.62 -9.22
N PRO A 225 6.94 1.70 -8.48
CA PRO A 225 7.46 0.36 -8.27
C PRO A 225 7.61 -0.38 -9.61
N LYS A 226 8.70 -1.13 -9.78
CA LYS A 226 8.95 -1.94 -10.97
C LYS A 226 9.22 -3.38 -10.58
N LEU A 227 8.46 -4.31 -11.14
CA LEU A 227 8.77 -5.73 -11.08
C LEU A 227 9.83 -6.04 -12.14
N ASP A 228 10.96 -6.59 -11.72
CA ASP A 228 11.98 -7.05 -12.64
C ASP A 228 11.49 -8.32 -13.35
N GLY A 229 11.35 -8.26 -14.68
CA GLY A 229 11.02 -9.46 -15.46
C GLY A 229 9.54 -9.71 -15.70
N ALA A 230 8.67 -8.69 -15.63
CA ALA A 230 7.43 -8.74 -16.40
C ALA A 230 7.81 -9.10 -17.85
N ALA A 231 7.50 -10.31 -18.26
CA ALA A 231 7.92 -10.84 -19.54
C ALA A 231 7.59 -9.80 -20.61
N SER A 232 8.62 -9.23 -21.23
CA SER A 232 8.46 -8.44 -22.44
C SER A 232 7.97 -9.40 -23.51
N LEU A 233 6.67 -9.63 -23.57
CA LEU A 233 6.04 -10.32 -24.68
C LEU A 233 5.97 -9.34 -25.84
N GLY A 234 7.12 -9.22 -26.52
CA GLY A 234 7.22 -8.82 -27.91
C GLY A 234 7.69 -7.38 -28.18
N ARG A 235 9.02 -7.16 -28.17
CA ARG A 235 9.64 -6.32 -29.21
C ARG A 235 11.13 -6.62 -29.37
N TRP A 236 11.46 -7.38 -30.41
CA TRP A 236 12.79 -7.28 -31.01
C TRP A 236 12.95 -5.87 -31.60
N GLY A 237 13.99 -5.14 -31.20
CA GLY A 237 14.45 -3.94 -31.91
C GLY A 237 14.87 -2.76 -31.03
N GLY A 238 16.15 -2.77 -30.62
CA GLY A 238 17.05 -1.63 -30.38
C GLY A 238 16.53 -0.32 -29.79
N ALA A 239 17.01 0.01 -28.59
CA ALA A 239 17.54 1.34 -28.27
C ALA A 239 18.36 1.26 -26.98
N VAL A 240 19.68 1.44 -27.12
CA VAL A 240 20.58 1.76 -26.02
C VAL A 240 20.24 3.18 -25.56
N TRP A 241 19.94 3.38 -24.27
CA TRP A 241 19.95 4.70 -23.66
C TRP A 241 21.06 4.74 -22.61
N MET A 242 22.19 5.34 -23.01
CA MET A 242 23.21 5.83 -22.08
C MET A 242 22.69 7.13 -21.47
N GLY A 243 22.37 7.12 -20.17
CA GLY A 243 22.10 8.32 -19.39
C GLY A 243 23.42 8.99 -18.98
N VAL A 244 23.71 10.11 -19.63
CA VAL A 244 24.86 10.99 -19.35
C VAL A 244 24.67 11.70 -18.01
N MET A 245 25.60 11.51 -17.08
CA MET A 245 25.82 12.40 -15.94
C MET A 245 26.51 13.69 -16.44
N ALA A 246 25.81 14.82 -16.39
CA ALA A 246 26.41 16.13 -16.50
C ALA A 246 26.02 16.97 -15.28
N VAL A 247 26.89 16.93 -14.27
CA VAL A 247 26.89 17.90 -13.17
C VAL A 247 27.70 19.11 -13.66
N ALA A 248 27.03 20.23 -13.91
CA ALA A 248 27.69 21.51 -14.10
C ALA A 248 27.73 22.25 -12.75
N TYR A 249 28.89 22.22 -12.09
CA TYR A 249 29.21 23.18 -11.02
C TYR A 249 29.53 24.52 -11.68
N LEU A 250 28.76 25.55 -11.35
CA LEU A 250 29.18 26.94 -11.55
C LEU A 250 30.07 27.35 -10.38
N ALA A 251 31.33 27.66 -10.65
CA ALA A 251 32.21 28.35 -9.73
C ALA A 251 32.96 29.47 -10.48
N MET A 252 32.74 30.69 -9.98
CA MET A 252 33.46 31.96 -10.17
C MET A 252 33.36 32.67 -11.52
#